data_AF-A0A2V9D019-F1
#
_entry.id   AF-A0A2V9D019-F1
#
_cell.length_a   1.000
_cell.length_b   1.000
_cell.length_c   1.000
_cell.angle_alpha   90.00
_cell.angle_beta   90.00
_cell.angle_gamma   90.00
#
_symmetry.space_group_name_H-M   'P 1'
#
loop_
_entity.id
_entity.type
_entity.pdbx_description
1 polymer ?
#
loop_
_entity_poly.entity_id
_entity_poly.type
_entity_poly.pdbx_seq_one_letter_code
_entity_poly.pdbx_strand_id
1 'polypeptide(L)'
;MKTFEVRFRYQDRKEGTVESTVRVDASSLPGAVAKSAREFVRGLDRKQRFDMNKSGLEITAKPVDSTTQAQAETTAQASTG
;
A
#
# COMPACT_ATOMS: atom_id res chain seq x y z
N MET A 1 -14.32 -12.82 9.79
CA MET A 1 -13.69 -11.70 9.05
C MET A 1 -12.97 -12.30 7.84
N LYS A 2 -12.81 -11.54 6.75
CA LYS A 2 -12.08 -11.98 5.55
C LYS A 2 -10.79 -11.18 5.44
N THR A 3 -9.73 -11.81 4.96
CA THR A 3 -8.46 -11.14 4.68
C THR A 3 -8.47 -10.65 3.24
N PHE A 4 -8.10 -9.39 3.05
CA PHE A 4 -7.97 -8.76 1.75
C PHE A 4 -6.53 -8.30 1.56
N GLU A 5 -6.00 -8.50 0.37
CA GLU A 5 -4.72 -7.96 -0.06
C GLU A 5 -4.97 -6.67 -0.83
N VAL A 6 -4.43 -5.57 -0.34
CA VAL A 6 -4.55 -4.24 -0.94
C VAL A 6 -3.18 -3.75 -1.35
N ARG A 7 -2.99 -3.52 -2.66
CA ARG A 7 -1.79 -2.99 -3.27
C ARG A 7 -1.98 -1.50 -3.59
N PHE A 8 -1.02 -0.71 -3.14
CA PHE A 8 -0.87 0.71 -3.40
C PHE A 8 0.28 0.91 -4.38
N ARG A 9 0.05 1.69 -5.43
CA ARG A 9 1.09 2.06 -6.39
C ARG A 9 1.02 3.54 -6.71
N TYR A 10 2.15 4.23 -6.62
CA TYR A 10 2.27 5.63 -7.05
C TYR A 10 3.66 5.89 -7.62
N GLN A 11 3.83 7.02 -8.30
CA GLN A 11 5.12 7.41 -8.86
C GLN A 11 5.80 8.43 -7.96
N ASP A 12 6.95 8.05 -7.39
CA ASP A 12 7.86 8.91 -6.64
C ASP A 12 8.97 9.41 -7.59
N ARG A 13 9.32 10.69 -7.47
CA ARG A 13 10.35 11.33 -8.30
C ARG A 13 11.77 10.82 -8.02
N LYS A 14 12.01 10.27 -6.82
CA LYS A 14 13.31 9.78 -6.36
C LYS A 14 13.47 8.28 -6.56
N GLU A 15 12.43 7.53 -6.19
CA GLU A 15 12.48 6.05 -6.17
C GLU A 15 11.83 5.42 -7.41
N GLY A 16 11.13 6.21 -8.24
CA GLY A 16 10.43 5.72 -9.42
C GLY A 16 9.05 5.18 -9.07
N THR A 17 8.72 3.95 -9.49
CA THR A 17 7.43 3.35 -9.11
C THR A 17 7.52 2.78 -7.71
N VAL A 18 6.77 3.35 -6.77
CA VAL A 18 6.63 2.81 -5.41
C VAL A 18 5.43 1.92 -5.36
N GLU A 19 5.61 0.73 -4.77
CA GLU A 19 4.58 -0.28 -4.60
C GLU A 19 4.57 -0.79 -3.17
N SER A 20 3.38 -0.89 -2.57
CA SER A 20 3.19 -1.42 -1.23
C SER A 20 1.97 -2.31 -1.19
N THR A 21 2.14 -3.56 -0.75
CA THR A 21 1.03 -4.50 -0.60
C THR A 21 0.79 -4.77 0.88
N VAL A 22 -0.45 -4.63 1.32
CA VAL A 22 -0.86 -4.74 2.72
C VAL A 22 -2.00 -5.75 2.83
N ARG A 23 -1.89 -6.67 3.78
CA ARG A 23 -2.96 -7.63 4.12
C ARG A 23 -3.76 -7.08 5.28
N VAL A 24 -5.08 -6.94 5.08
CA VAL A 24 -5.99 -6.37 6.07
C VAL A 24 -7.20 -7.26 6.27
N ASP A 25 -7.48 -7.57 7.53
CA ASP A 25 -8.72 -8.22 7.92
C ASP A 25 -9.86 -7.20 8.01
N ALA A 26 -10.94 -7.47 7.29
CA ALA A 26 -12.13 -6.64 7.28
C ALA A 26 -13.41 -7.47 7.05
N SER A 27 -14.56 -6.86 7.32
CA SER A 27 -15.86 -7.46 7.02
C SER A 27 -16.23 -7.36 5.53
N SER A 28 -15.63 -6.42 4.79
CA SER A 28 -15.92 -6.15 3.37
C SER A 28 -14.72 -5.55 2.64
N LEU A 29 -14.70 -5.69 1.31
CA LEU A 29 -13.62 -5.15 0.46
C LEU A 29 -13.54 -3.61 0.53
N PRO A 30 -14.64 -2.83 0.49
CA PRO A 30 -14.58 -1.38 0.70
C PRO A 30 -14.02 -1.01 2.08
N GLY A 31 -14.36 -1.79 3.12
CA GLY A 31 -13.83 -1.59 4.47
C GLY A 31 -12.33 -1.86 4.55
N ALA A 32 -11.83 -2.90 3.88
CA ALA A 32 -10.41 -3.20 3.79
C ALA A 32 -9.65 -2.07 3.10
N VAL A 33 -10.12 -1.62 1.93
CA VAL A 33 -9.52 -0.51 1.18
C VAL A 33 -9.49 0.78 1.99
N ALA A 34 -10.60 1.14 2.65
CA ALA A 34 -10.66 2.36 3.44
C ALA A 34 -9.69 2.33 4.64
N LYS A 35 -9.55 1.17 5.29
CA LYS A 35 -8.64 0.99 6.42
C LYS A 35 -7.18 1.06 5.98
N SER A 36 -6.80 0.27 4.96
CA SER A 36 -5.43 0.23 4.45
C SER A 36 -5.00 1.55 3.81
N ALA A 37 -5.88 2.22 3.04
CA ALA A 37 -5.54 3.48 2.40
C ALA A 37 -5.28 4.60 3.42
N ARG A 38 -6.06 4.65 4.50
CA ARG A 38 -5.84 5.64 5.57
C ARG A 38 -4.50 5.43 6.27
N GLU A 39 -4.14 4.19 6.53
CA GLU A 39 -2.88 3.84 7.17
C GLU A 39 -1.68 4.12 6.26
N PHE A 40 -1.78 3.73 4.98
CA PHE A 40 -0.78 4.00 3.96
C PHE A 40 -0.51 5.50 3.81
N VAL A 41 -1.54 6.32 3.57
CA VAL A 41 -1.40 7.77 3.41
C VAL A 41 -0.87 8.42 4.70
N ARG A 42 -1.25 7.91 5.88
CA ARG A 42 -0.72 8.40 7.16
C ARG A 42 0.78 8.14 7.31
N GLY A 43 1.29 7.02 6.82
CA GLY A 43 2.71 6.66 6.87
C GLY A 43 3.61 7.42 5.87
N LEU A 44 3.04 8.07 4.85
CA LEU A 44 3.83 8.83 3.86
C LEU A 44 4.33 10.17 4.41
N ASP A 45 5.59 10.50 4.08
CA ASP A 45 6.17 11.81 4.34
C ASP A 45 5.57 12.91 3.41
N ARG A 46 5.76 14.19 3.76
CA ARG A 46 5.26 15.35 3.00
C ARG A 46 5.61 15.28 1.51
N LYS A 47 6.83 14.84 1.16
CA LYS A 47 7.28 14.74 -0.24
C LYS A 47 6.57 13.62 -0.99
N GLN A 48 6.49 12.43 -0.38
CA GLN A 48 5.80 11.27 -0.94
C GLN A 48 4.30 11.56 -1.14
N ARG A 49 3.65 12.23 -0.18
CA ARG A 49 2.25 12.68 -0.34
C ARG A 49 2.08 13.64 -1.50
N PHE A 50 3.01 14.59 -1.68
CA PHE A 50 2.95 15.52 -2.81
C PHE A 50 3.08 14.77 -4.14
N ASP A 51 4.02 13.82 -4.22
CA ASP A 51 4.25 13.05 -5.44
C ASP A 51 3.08 12.13 -5.76
N MET A 52 2.56 11.42 -4.75
CA MET A 52 1.33 10.62 -4.85
C MET A 52 0.13 11.45 -5.29
N ASN A 53 -0.08 12.65 -4.73
CA ASN A 53 -1.18 13.52 -5.14
C ASN A 53 -1.02 14.06 -6.58
N LYS A 54 0.22 14.12 -7.08
CA LYS A 54 0.53 14.64 -8.43
C LYS A 54 0.46 13.55 -9.50
N SER A 55 0.95 12.35 -9.20
CA SER A 55 0.95 11.20 -10.13
C SER A 55 -0.30 10.35 -10.03
N GLY A 56 -1.03 10.45 -8.92
CA GLY A 56 -2.16 9.59 -8.60
C GLY A 56 -1.74 8.37 -7.77
N LEU A 57 -2.71 7.83 -7.04
CA LEU A 57 -2.56 6.59 -6.29
C LEU A 57 -3.45 5.52 -6.93
N GLU A 58 -2.83 4.47 -7.46
CA GLU A 58 -3.54 3.27 -7.89
C GLU A 58 -3.73 2.34 -6.69
N ILE A 59 -4.97 1.90 -6.48
CA ILE A 59 -5.34 0.99 -5.41
C ILE A 59 -5.96 -0.26 -6.04
N THR A 60 -5.33 -1.41 -5.85
CA THR A 60 -5.87 -2.71 -6.26
C THR A 60 -6.16 -3.54 -5.03
N ALA A 61 -7.38 -4.05 -4.88
CA ALA A 61 -7.76 -4.91 -3.76
C ALA A 61 -8.29 -6.24 -4.25
N LYS A 62 -7.82 -7.33 -3.64
CA LYS A 62 -8.27 -8.69 -3.94
C LYS A 62 -8.53 -9.46 -2.63
N PRO A 63 -9.60 -10.24 -2.54
CA PRO A 63 -9.76 -11.18 -1.43
C PRO A 63 -8.62 -12.21 -1.46
N VAL A 64 -8.05 -12.53 -0.31
CA VAL A 64 -7.06 -13.61 -0.20
C VAL A 64 -7.83 -14.90 0.01
N ASP A 65 -8.08 -15.63 -1.07
CA ASP A 65 -8.35 -17.06 -0.96
C ASP A 65 -7.06 -17.72 -0.46
N SER A 66 -7.16 -18.66 0.49
CA SER A 66 -6.05 -19.12 1.36
C SER A 66 -4.88 -19.86 0.68
N THR A 67 -4.54 -19.56 -0.58
CA THR A 67 -3.55 -20.32 -1.36
C THR A 67 -2.37 -19.50 -1.90
N THR A 68 -2.23 -18.21 -1.55
CA THR A 68 -1.05 -17.44 -2.01
C THR A 68 -0.42 -16.61 -0.90
N GLN A 69 0.55 -17.19 -0.20
CA GLN A 69 1.61 -16.44 0.47
C GLN A 69 2.56 -15.90 -0.61
N ALA A 70 2.58 -14.60 -0.86
CA ALA A 70 3.69 -13.96 -1.56
C ALA A 70 3.73 -12.46 -1.23
N GLN A 71 4.67 -12.12 -0.35
CA GLN A 71 5.59 -10.97 -0.47
C GLN A 71 4.99 -9.58 -0.78
N ALA A 72 4.99 -8.72 0.24
CA ALA A 72 5.49 -7.36 0.07
C ALA A 72 6.01 -6.83 1.41
N GLU A 73 7.09 -7.44 1.89
CA GLU A 73 8.03 -6.71 2.74
C GLU A 73 9.00 -6.00 1.81
N THR A 74 8.74 -4.72 1.54
CA THR A 74 9.80 -3.81 1.12
C THR A 74 9.53 -2.46 1.75
N THR A 75 9.89 -2.33 3.02
CA THR A 75 10.38 -1.06 3.53
C THR A 75 11.89 -1.12 3.45
N ALA A 76 12.40 -0.39 2.45
CA ALA A 76 13.81 -0.13 2.25
C ALA A 76 14.48 0.27 3.57
N GLN A 77 15.47 -0.50 4.00
CA GLN A 77 16.46 -0.06 4.97
C GLN A 77 17.26 1.09 4.35
N ALA A 78 16.96 2.31 4.76
CA ALA A 78 17.88 3.44 4.67
C ALA A 78 18.36 3.78 6.09
N SER A 79 19.57 3.35 6.44
CA SER A 79 20.37 3.92 7.53
C SER A 79 21.85 3.60 7.26
N THR A 80 22.63 4.52 6.68
CA THR A 80 23.51 5.54 7.33
C THR A 80 24.89 5.02 7.74
N GLY A 81 25.94 5.74 7.32
CA GLY A 81 27.20 5.89 8.06
C GLY A 81 28.41 5.29 7.39
#